data_AF-A0A484ZB82-F1
#
_entry.id   AF-A0A484ZB82-F1
#
_cell.length_a   1.000
_cell.length_b   1.000
_cell.length_c   1.000
_cell.angle_alpha   90.00
_cell.angle_beta   90.00
_cell.angle_gamma   90.00
#
_symmetry.space_group_name_H-M   'P 1'
#
loop_
_entity.id
_entity.type
_entity.pdbx_description
1 polymer ?
#
loop_
_entity_poly.entity_id
_entity_poly.type
_entity_poly.pdbx_seq_one_letter_code
_entity_poly.pdbx_strand_id
1 'polypeptide(L)' 'MVSIYTLTLSPSLDSATLTSQIYPEGKLRCSAPVFEPGGGGINVARAITHLGGKATAIFPSGRCHRRTPRVAAGG' A
#
# COMPACT_ATOMS: atom_id res chain seq x y z
N MET A 1 15.83 23.56 -9.11
CA MET A 1 15.47 22.55 -8.08
C MET A 1 16.22 21.27 -8.42
N VAL A 2 16.79 20.58 -7.43
CA VAL A 2 17.44 19.27 -7.64
C VAL A 2 16.41 18.15 -7.69
N SER A 3 16.69 17.09 -8.43
CA SER A 3 15.82 15.91 -8.50
C SER A 3 15.97 15.05 -7.24
N ILE A 4 14.86 14.62 -6.64
CA ILE A 4 14.85 13.77 -5.44
C ILE A 4 14.52 12.33 -5.84
N TYR A 5 15.34 11.39 -5.39
CA TYR A 5 15.14 9.96 -5.59
C TYR A 5 15.14 9.23 -4.26
N THR A 6 14.30 8.20 -4.13
CA THR A 6 14.30 7.30 -2.97
C THR A 6 14.51 5.86 -3.43
N LEU A 7 15.18 5.06 -2.60
CA LEU A 7 15.42 3.64 -2.87
C LEU A 7 14.74 2.80 -1.79
N THR A 8 13.95 1.82 -2.20
CA THR A 8 13.36 0.83 -1.29
C THR A 8 13.74 -0.57 -1.76
N LEU A 9 14.68 -1.20 -1.07
CA LEU A 9 15.12 -2.57 -1.43
C LEU A 9 14.11 -3.64 -0.99
N SER A 10 13.37 -3.37 0.07
CA SER A 10 12.34 -4.26 0.63
C SER A 10 10.96 -3.60 0.57
N PRO A 11 10.35 -3.46 -0.62
CA PRO A 11 9.01 -2.88 -0.75
C PRO A 11 7.95 -3.87 -0.27
N SER A 12 6.82 -3.35 0.22
CA SER A 12 5.66 -4.13 0.64
C SER A 12 4.37 -3.65 -0.03
N LEU A 13 3.37 -4.52 -0.07
CA LEU A 13 1.99 -4.12 -0.32
C LEU A 13 1.25 -4.25 1.01
N ASP A 14 0.99 -3.11 1.64
CA ASP A 14 0.36 -3.06 2.95
C ASP A 14 -1.15 -3.25 2.78
N SER A 15 -1.78 -4.02 3.67
CA SER A 15 -3.21 -4.32 3.63
C SER A 15 -3.86 -3.85 4.92
N ALA A 16 -4.69 -2.82 4.83
CA ALA A 16 -5.48 -2.31 5.94
C ALA A 16 -6.91 -2.86 5.88
N THR A 17 -7.44 -3.34 6.99
CA THR A 17 -8.84 -3.80 7.11
C THR A 17 -9.40 -3.43 8.47
N LEU A 18 -10.72 -3.50 8.62
CA LEU A 18 -11.43 -3.16 9.85
C LEU A 18 -12.18 -4.38 10.39
N THR A 19 -12.15 -4.53 11.71
CA THR A 19 -12.98 -5.49 12.48
C THR A 19 -13.62 -4.74 13.65
N SER A 20 -14.81 -5.18 14.09
CA SER A 20 -15.52 -4.52 15.20
C SER A 20 -14.82 -4.72 16.55
N GLN A 21 -14.25 -5.90 16.77
CA GLN A 21 -13.57 -6.29 18.01
C GLN A 21 -12.41 -7.24 17.72
N ILE A 22 -11.45 -7.28 18.64
CA ILE A 22 -10.29 -8.18 18.62
C ILE A 22 -10.39 -9.08 19.85
N TYR A 23 -10.41 -10.38 19.62
CA TYR A 23 -10.46 -11.41 20.67
C TYR A 23 -9.73 -12.68 20.18
N PRO A 24 -9.13 -13.47 21.08
CA PRO A 24 -8.38 -14.68 20.73
C PRO A 24 -9.29 -15.85 20.33
N GLU A 25 -8.70 -16.90 19.75
CA GLU A 25 -9.30 -18.21 19.40
C GLU A 25 -10.45 -18.21 18.36
N GLY A 26 -11.11 -17.07 18.11
CA GLY A 26 -12.18 -16.94 17.13
C GLY A 26 -11.74 -16.43 15.76
N LYS A 27 -12.53 -16.75 14.73
CA LYS A 27 -12.36 -16.16 13.40
C LYS A 27 -12.89 -14.72 13.39
N LEU A 28 -11.97 -13.75 13.34
CA LEU A 28 -12.32 -12.34 13.17
C LEU A 28 -12.80 -12.10 11.72
N ARG A 29 -14.01 -11.59 11.56
CA ARG A 29 -14.55 -11.18 10.26
C ARG A 29 -14.12 -9.75 9.99
N CYS A 30 -13.30 -9.56 8.96
CA CYS A 30 -12.79 -8.26 8.58
C CYS A 30 -13.50 -7.74 7.33
N SER A 31 -13.52 -6.42 7.16
CA SER A 31 -13.98 -5.77 5.93
C SER A 31 -13.07 -6.11 4.73
N ALA A 32 -13.51 -5.76 3.52
CA ALA A 32 -12.62 -5.81 2.36
C ALA A 32 -11.35 -4.98 2.64
N PRO A 33 -10.14 -5.51 2.35
CA PRO A 33 -8.90 -4.81 2.61
C PRO A 33 -8.67 -3.66 1.62
N VAL A 34 -8.08 -2.57 2.10
CA VAL A 34 -7.52 -1.48 1.31
C VAL A 34 -6.02 -1.73 1.18
N PHE A 35 -5.52 -1.71 -0.06
CA PHE A 35 -4.11 -1.94 -0.34
C PHE A 35 -3.37 -0.61 -0.53
N GLU A 36 -2.26 -0.46 0.17
CA GLU A 36 -1.38 0.70 0.07
C GLU A 36 0.05 0.28 -0.28
N PRO A 37 0.77 1.09 -1.06
CA PRO A 37 2.19 0.83 -1.31
C PRO A 37 2.98 1.10 -0.03
N GLY A 38 3.77 0.11 0.39
CA GLY A 38 4.56 0.15 1.62
C GLY A 38 6.07 0.08 1.36
N GLY A 39 6.83 0.56 2.34
CA GLY A 39 8.28 0.61 2.32
C GLY A 39 8.83 2.02 2.54
N GLY A 40 9.98 2.11 3.20
CA GLY A 40 10.51 3.40 3.71
C GLY A 40 10.70 4.46 2.62
N GLY A 41 11.42 4.15 1.55
CA GLY A 41 11.66 5.10 0.46
C GLY A 41 10.39 5.46 -0.32
N ILE A 42 9.45 4.51 -0.47
CA ILE A 42 8.13 4.75 -1.08
C ILE A 42 7.31 5.73 -0.22
N ASN A 43 7.28 5.54 1.09
CA ASN A 43 6.58 6.43 2.03
C ASN A 43 7.19 7.84 2.06
N VAL A 44 8.52 7.96 2.01
CA VAL A 44 9.20 9.25 1.89
C VAL A 44 8.82 9.97 0.58
N ALA A 45 8.82 9.27 -0.56
CA ALA A 45 8.40 9.86 -1.83
C ALA A 45 6.93 10.31 -1.84
N ARG A 46 6.03 9.52 -1.21
CA ARG A 46 4.63 9.91 -0.98
C ARG A 46 4.54 11.17 -0.12
N ALA A 47 5.28 11.23 0.99
CA ALA A 47 5.28 12.39 1.88
C ALA A 47 5.73 13.67 1.16
N ILE A 48 6.83 13.60 0.37
CA ILE A 48 7.31 14.74 -0.43
C ILE A 48 6.23 15.20 -1.42
N THR A 49 5.54 14.27 -2.06
CA THR A 49 4.46 14.58 -3.01
C THR A 49 3.27 15.24 -2.32
N HIS A 50 2.85 14.77 -1.14
CA HIS A 50 1.78 15.39 -0.36
C HIS A 50 2.10 16.81 0.11
N LEU A 51 3.39 17.11 0.32
CA LEU A 51 3.86 18.46 0.67
C LEU A 51 4.04 19.39 -0.56
N GLY A 52 3.65 18.94 -1.76
CA GLY A 52 3.76 19.73 -3.00
C GLY A 52 5.10 19.62 -3.73
N GLY A 53 5.98 18.73 -3.27
CA GLY A 53 7.25 18.41 -3.92
C GLY A 53 7.13 17.35 -5.01
N LYS A 54 8.28 16.97 -5.59
CA LYS A 54 8.40 15.87 -6.56
C LYS A 54 9.54 14.94 -6.14
N ALA A 55 9.26 13.64 -6.07
CA ALA A 55 10.24 12.60 -5.78
C ALA A 55 9.96 11.33 -6.61
N THR A 56 11.02 10.66 -7.05
CA THR A 56 10.94 9.40 -7.80
C THR A 56 11.36 8.23 -6.90
N ALA A 57 10.46 7.27 -6.69
CA ALA A 57 10.77 6.07 -5.91
C ALA A 57 11.29 4.94 -6.82
N ILE A 58 12.43 4.37 -6.44
CA ILE A 58 13.06 3.21 -7.09
C ILE A 58 12.90 2.01 -6.16
N PHE A 59 12.31 0.93 -6.66
CA PHE A 59 12.07 -0.29 -5.89
C PHE A 59 11.89 -1.50 -6.82
N PRO A 60 12.30 -2.72 -6.40
CA PRO A 60 12.00 -3.93 -7.14
C PRO A 60 10.49 -4.23 -7.06
N SER A 61 9.88 -4.71 -8.14
CA SER A 61 8.45 -5.08 -8.13
C SER A 61 8.22 -6.48 -8.69
N GLY A 62 7.45 -7.29 -7.95
CA GLY A 62 7.00 -8.62 -8.37
C GLY A 62 5.53 -8.59 -8.81
N ARG A 63 5.19 -9.20 -9.95
CA ARG A 63 3.88 -9.06 -10.62
C ARG A 63 2.68 -9.80 -9.99
N CYS A 64 2.84 -10.46 -8.85
CA CYS A 64 1.82 -11.36 -8.30
C CYS A 64 0.73 -10.68 -7.43
N HIS A 65 1.01 -9.52 -6.83
CA HIS A 65 0.14 -8.95 -5.79
C HIS A 65 -0.99 -8.01 -6.26
N ARG A 66 -1.15 -7.76 -7.57
CA ARG A 66 -2.31 -7.01 -8.11
C ARG A 66 -3.54 -7.91 -8.24
N ARG A 67 -4.19 -8.27 -7.14
CA ARG A 67 -5.59 -8.74 -7.19
C ARG A 67 -6.52 -7.56 -6.96
N THR A 68 -6.87 -6.85 -8.04
CA THR A 68 -8.09 -6.03 -8.05
C THR A 68 -9.28 -6.93 -7.75
N PRO A 69 -10.15 -6.60 -6.78
CA PRO A 69 -11.46 -7.24 -6.70
C PRO A 69 -12.23 -6.84 -7.96
N ARG A 70 -12.50 -7.79 -8.87
CA ARG A 70 -13.54 -7.60 -9.87
C ARG A 70 -14.85 -7.46 -9.08
N VAL A 71 -15.31 -6.24 -8.89
CA VAL A 71 -16.73 -6.01 -8.63
C VAL A 71 -17.43 -6.47 -9.90
N ALA A 72 -18.12 -7.61 -9.82
CA ALA A 72 -19.04 -8.03 -10.86
C ALA A 72 -20.11 -6.94 -10.95
N ALA A 73 -20.08 -6.14 -12.01
CA ALA A 73 -21.25 -5.40 -12.43
C ALA A 73 -22.33 -6.44 -12.78
N GLY A 74 -23.39 -6.48 -11.98
CA GLY A 74 -24.54 -7.35 -12.19
C GLY A 74 -25.81 -6.57 -11.89
N GLY A 75 -26.76 -6.66 -12.83
CA GLY A 75 -28.17 -6.32 -12.66
C GLY A 75 -28.54 -4.91 -13.07
#